data_AF-A0A6C2YJY5-F1
#
_entry.id   AF-A0A6C2YJY5-F1
#
_cell.length_a   1.000
_cell.length_b   1.000
_cell.length_c   1.000
_cell.angle_alpha   90.00
_cell.angle_beta   90.00
_cell.angle_gamma   90.00
#
_symmetry.space_group_name_H-M   'P 1'
#
loop_
_entity.id
_entity.type
_entity.pdbx_description
1 polymer ?
#
loop_
_entity_poly.entity_id
_entity_poly.type
_entity_poly.pdbx_seq_one_letter_code
_entity_poly.pdbx_strand_id
1 'polypeptide(L)'
;MSNFNGYMSKLNDLIAKAIEKAASSSDILSSDDLAVVAKKSTIEKWRRNTIRKVTGVGFVTGIPGGLSGGLLAVLDLAYLFAAAGRGCYGLGYILNKEVDREKDIKLILACWSGAASAVPAVTAGKIGIKVFGKAVAGPMAGMTVNVVAKAAFKGGSKILSKVLPQITSKMAGQMAGKGFSMFVPLLGGAVSAGVSYWVASSLMNAAELYYQNECVEFNDSSISFADVVGEPL
;
A
#
# COMPACT_ATOMS: atom_id res chain seq x y z
N MET A 1 -16.73 -11.68 24.37
CA MET A 1 -16.20 -11.63 22.99
C MET A 1 -16.88 -10.60 22.08
N SER A 2 -18.15 -10.19 22.29
CA SER A 2 -18.83 -9.22 21.41
C SER A 2 -18.17 -7.82 21.37
N ASN A 3 -17.61 -7.34 22.49
CA ASN A 3 -16.97 -6.02 22.54
C ASN A 3 -15.72 -5.92 21.64
N PHE A 4 -14.93 -7.00 21.51
CA PHE A 4 -13.70 -7.00 20.72
C PHE A 4 -13.95 -6.78 19.21
N ASN A 5 -14.99 -7.42 18.66
CA ASN A 5 -15.37 -7.24 17.26
C ASN A 5 -15.82 -5.81 16.95
N GLY A 6 -16.52 -5.16 17.88
CA GLY A 6 -16.90 -3.74 17.76
C GLY A 6 -15.70 -2.79 17.76
N TYR A 7 -14.68 -3.06 18.59
CA TYR A 7 -13.43 -2.29 18.58
C TYR A 7 -12.65 -2.45 17.27
N MET A 8 -12.54 -3.68 16.75
CA MET A 8 -11.83 -3.94 15.50
C MET A 8 -12.50 -3.29 14.28
N SER A 9 -13.83 -3.28 14.22
CA SER A 9 -14.57 -2.59 13.15
C SER A 9 -14.32 -1.07 13.15
N LYS A 10 -14.37 -0.44 14.33
CA LYS A 10 -14.05 1.00 14.48
C LYS A 10 -12.60 1.31 14.15
N LEU A 11 -11.67 0.42 14.55
CA LEU A 11 -10.25 0.56 14.23
C LEU A 11 -10.02 0.50 12.72
N ASN A 12 -10.66 -0.43 12.02
CA ASN A 12 -10.57 -0.54 10.57
C ASN A 12 -11.11 0.72 9.86
N ASP A 13 -12.24 1.27 10.30
CA ASP A 13 -12.80 2.52 9.76
C ASP A 13 -11.87 3.72 10.01
N LEU A 14 -11.28 3.81 11.21
CA LEU A 14 -10.30 4.87 11.53
C LEU A 14 -9.03 4.75 10.71
N ILE A 15 -8.50 3.53 10.54
CA ILE A 15 -7.32 3.28 9.69
C ILE A 15 -7.64 3.68 8.25
N ALA A 16 -8.80 3.27 7.72
CA ALA A 16 -9.21 3.61 6.36
C ALA A 16 -9.29 5.15 6.15
N LYS A 17 -9.98 5.86 7.06
CA LYS A 17 -10.08 7.33 7.02
C LYS A 17 -8.74 8.03 7.17
N ALA A 18 -7.88 7.52 8.04
CA ALA A 18 -6.56 8.09 8.26
C ALA A 18 -5.66 7.88 7.04
N ILE A 19 -5.69 6.69 6.41
CA ILE A 19 -5.02 6.42 5.13
C ILE A 19 -5.55 7.35 4.04
N GLU A 20 -6.88 7.49 3.92
CA GLU A 20 -7.52 8.38 2.93
C GLU A 20 -7.09 9.84 3.13
N LYS A 21 -7.12 10.34 4.37
CA LYS A 21 -6.71 11.71 4.71
C LYS A 21 -5.19 11.92 4.59
N ALA A 22 -4.38 10.89 4.80
CA ALA A 22 -2.94 10.98 4.66
C ALA A 22 -2.52 10.92 3.18
N ALA A 23 -3.20 10.12 2.35
CA ALA A 23 -3.13 10.17 0.88
C ALA A 23 -3.61 11.52 0.34
N SER A 24 -4.70 12.01 0.94
CA SER A 24 -5.21 13.37 1.10
C SER A 24 -4.21 14.53 1.17
N SER A 25 -3.58 14.60 2.33
CA SER A 25 -2.54 15.56 2.73
C SER A 25 -1.20 15.30 2.02
N SER A 26 -1.26 14.32 1.12
CA SER A 26 -0.42 13.92 0.01
C SER A 26 0.30 15.03 -0.76
N ASP A 27 -0.38 16.18 -0.84
CA ASP A 27 -0.13 17.25 -1.81
C ASP A 27 0.83 18.36 -1.36
N ILE A 28 1.59 18.15 -0.27
CA ILE A 28 2.60 19.14 0.17
C ILE A 28 3.75 19.31 -0.84
N LEU A 29 3.93 18.37 -1.77
CA LEU A 29 4.77 18.52 -2.95
C LEU A 29 3.91 18.26 -4.18
N SER A 30 3.96 19.17 -5.16
CA SER A 30 3.30 18.95 -6.44
C SER A 30 3.84 17.66 -7.09
N SER A 31 3.04 17.02 -7.94
CA SER A 31 3.50 15.81 -8.63
C SER A 31 4.77 16.04 -9.46
N ASP A 32 4.90 17.24 -9.99
CA ASP A 32 6.04 17.65 -10.79
C ASP A 32 7.30 17.77 -9.92
N ASP A 33 7.19 18.34 -8.72
CA ASP A 33 8.31 18.42 -7.79
C ASP A 33 8.78 17.02 -7.36
N LEU A 34 7.84 16.11 -7.11
CA LEU A 34 8.19 14.74 -6.71
C LEU A 34 8.97 14.03 -7.83
N ALA A 35 8.52 14.15 -9.08
CA ALA A 35 9.20 13.55 -10.22
C ALA A 35 10.61 14.14 -10.43
N VAL A 36 10.75 15.47 -10.33
CA VAL A 36 12.04 16.16 -10.48
C VAL A 36 13.03 15.74 -9.40
N VAL A 37 12.59 15.66 -8.14
CA VAL A 37 13.46 15.26 -7.01
C VAL A 37 13.80 13.77 -7.08
N ALA A 38 12.84 12.92 -7.42
CA ALA A 38 13.04 11.48 -7.53
C ALA A 38 14.05 11.14 -8.62
N LYS A 39 13.91 11.69 -9.84
CA LYS A 39 14.82 11.45 -10.97
C LYS A 39 16.28 11.82 -10.71
N LYS A 40 16.56 12.70 -9.74
CA LYS A 40 17.93 13.09 -9.32
C LYS A 40 18.55 12.13 -8.30
N SER A 41 17.83 11.10 -7.87
CA SER A 41 18.24 10.18 -6.80
C SER A 41 18.44 8.76 -7.33
N THR A 42 19.34 8.00 -6.71
CA THR A 42 19.39 6.54 -6.92
C THR A 42 18.29 5.85 -6.12
N ILE A 43 17.92 4.63 -6.52
CA ILE A 43 16.91 3.81 -5.84
C ILE A 43 17.27 3.63 -4.36
N GLU A 44 18.53 3.29 -4.04
CA GLU A 44 18.99 3.04 -2.67
C GLU A 44 18.95 4.31 -1.82
N LYS A 45 19.37 5.44 -2.38
CA LYS A 45 19.36 6.73 -1.69
C LYS A 45 17.93 7.18 -1.41
N TRP A 46 17.04 7.04 -2.39
CA TRP A 46 15.62 7.36 -2.27
C TRP A 46 14.92 6.49 -1.22
N ARG A 47 15.14 5.17 -1.27
CA ARG A 47 14.63 4.19 -0.30
C ARG A 47 15.11 4.50 1.11
N ARG A 48 16.42 4.68 1.28
CA ARG A 48 17.02 4.99 2.59
C ARG A 48 16.45 6.28 3.18
N ASN A 49 16.29 7.33 2.37
CA ASN A 49 15.73 8.60 2.82
C ASN A 49 14.25 8.47 3.23
N THR A 50 13.46 7.73 2.45
CA THR A 50 12.05 7.48 2.77
C THR A 50 11.91 6.70 4.07
N ILE A 51 12.64 5.58 4.20
CA ILE A 51 12.64 4.74 5.40
C ILE A 51 13.07 5.53 6.62
N ARG A 52 14.15 6.32 6.54
CA ARG A 52 14.62 7.15 7.66
C ARG A 52 13.55 8.14 8.14
N LYS A 53 12.83 8.78 7.22
CA LYS A 53 11.75 9.72 7.58
C LYS A 53 10.64 9.03 8.35
N VAL A 54 10.13 7.91 7.84
CA VAL A 54 8.99 7.21 8.48
C VAL A 54 9.38 6.49 9.76
N THR A 55 10.57 5.90 9.82
CA THR A 55 11.11 5.28 11.04
C THR A 55 11.38 6.32 12.11
N GLY A 56 11.86 7.51 11.75
CA GLY A 56 12.08 8.61 12.70
C GLY A 56 10.77 9.10 13.32
N VAL A 57 9.72 9.25 12.52
CA VAL A 57 8.38 9.61 13.04
C VAL A 57 7.83 8.50 13.92
N GLY A 58 7.89 7.23 13.48
CA GLY A 58 7.46 6.07 14.27
C GLY A 58 8.17 5.95 15.61
N PHE A 59 9.45 6.29 15.67
CA PHE A 59 10.19 6.33 16.94
C PHE A 59 9.60 7.35 17.91
N VAL A 60 9.38 8.59 17.44
CA VAL A 60 8.87 9.70 18.27
C VAL A 60 7.44 9.43 18.73
N THR A 61 6.59 8.91 17.85
CA THR A 61 5.19 8.58 18.16
C THR A 61 5.05 7.36 19.07
N GLY A 62 6.09 6.50 19.15
CA GLY A 62 6.14 5.35 20.06
C GLY A 62 6.58 5.65 21.49
N ILE A 63 7.03 6.88 21.79
CA ILE A 63 7.44 7.30 23.15
C ILE A 63 6.26 7.47 24.12
N PRO A 64 5.09 8.02 23.72
CA PRO A 64 3.93 8.14 24.60
C PRO A 64 3.25 6.77 24.82
N GLY A 65 3.74 5.98 25.77
CA GLY A 65 3.07 4.75 26.20
C GLY A 65 1.77 5.04 26.98
N GLY A 66 0.66 4.35 26.66
CA GLY A 66 -0.62 4.47 27.36
C GLY A 66 -1.85 4.39 26.43
N LEU A 67 -3.06 4.65 26.93
CA LEU A 67 -4.31 4.68 26.14
C LEU A 67 -4.24 5.70 24.97
N SER A 68 -3.50 6.79 25.14
CA SER A 68 -3.17 7.74 24.06
C SER A 68 -2.32 7.11 22.95
N GLY A 69 -1.50 6.12 23.27
CA GLY A 69 -0.67 5.36 22.34
C GLY A 69 -1.50 4.57 21.30
N GLY A 70 -2.71 4.13 21.65
CA GLY A 70 -3.59 3.45 20.70
C GLY A 70 -4.04 4.34 19.54
N LEU A 71 -4.43 5.59 19.84
CA LEU A 71 -4.82 6.56 18.80
C LEU A 71 -3.59 7.05 18.02
N LEU A 72 -2.48 7.29 18.71
CA LEU A 72 -1.22 7.70 18.07
C LEU A 72 -0.69 6.60 17.14
N ALA A 73 -0.84 5.32 17.48
CA ALA A 73 -0.45 4.22 16.60
C ALA A 73 -1.24 4.19 15.29
N VAL A 74 -2.54 4.53 15.31
CA VAL A 74 -3.35 4.63 14.09
C VAL A 74 -2.89 5.80 13.22
N LEU A 75 -2.63 6.95 13.83
CA LEU A 75 -2.14 8.13 13.11
C LEU A 75 -0.72 7.89 12.55
N ASP A 76 0.14 7.22 13.31
CA ASP A 76 1.49 6.84 12.89
C ASP A 76 1.45 5.88 11.70
N LEU A 77 0.57 4.88 11.76
CA LEU A 77 0.37 3.92 10.67
C LEU A 77 -0.14 4.62 9.40
N ALA A 78 -1.08 5.54 9.53
CA ALA A 78 -1.59 6.31 8.41
C ALA A 78 -0.52 7.21 7.78
N TYR A 79 0.27 7.89 8.63
CA TYR A 79 1.42 8.68 8.17
C TYR A 79 2.45 7.80 7.46
N LEU A 80 2.77 6.64 8.04
CA LEU A 80 3.69 5.66 7.49
C LEU A 80 3.25 5.21 6.09
N PHE A 81 1.99 4.81 5.91
CA PHE A 81 1.48 4.39 4.60
C PHE A 81 1.48 5.54 3.59
N ALA A 82 1.13 6.76 3.99
CA ALA A 82 1.17 7.91 3.08
C ALA A 82 2.60 8.27 2.66
N ALA A 83 3.53 8.32 3.61
CA ALA A 83 4.92 8.63 3.34
C ALA A 83 5.63 7.51 2.55
N ALA A 84 5.39 6.25 2.90
CA ALA A 84 5.91 5.10 2.14
C ALA A 84 5.27 5.01 0.75
N GLY A 85 3.97 5.29 0.62
CA GLY A 85 3.26 5.36 -0.66
C GLY A 85 3.84 6.42 -1.59
N ARG A 86 4.10 7.64 -1.09
CA ARG A 86 4.88 8.65 -1.83
C ARG A 86 6.26 8.14 -2.24
N GLY A 87 6.93 7.43 -1.34
CA GLY A 87 8.20 6.76 -1.63
C GLY A 87 8.09 5.78 -2.81
N CYS A 88 6.99 5.03 -2.89
CA CYS A 88 6.71 4.11 -3.98
C CYS A 88 6.56 4.83 -5.32
N TYR A 89 5.79 5.93 -5.39
CA TYR A 89 5.68 6.74 -6.61
C TYR A 89 7.03 7.29 -7.09
N GLY A 90 7.89 7.71 -6.14
CA GLY A 90 9.24 8.13 -6.46
C GLY A 90 10.08 7.04 -7.14
N LEU A 91 9.87 5.76 -6.79
CA LEU A 91 10.54 4.64 -7.48
C LEU A 91 10.08 4.54 -8.94
N GLY A 92 8.79 4.71 -9.22
CA GLY A 92 8.27 4.76 -10.58
C GLY A 92 8.96 5.85 -11.42
N TYR A 93 9.10 7.05 -10.86
CA TYR A 93 9.81 8.14 -11.54
C TYR A 93 11.31 7.87 -11.74
N ILE A 94 11.99 7.25 -10.78
CA ILE A 94 13.42 6.85 -10.90
C ILE A 94 13.60 5.81 -12.01
N LEU A 95 12.65 4.88 -12.13
CA LEU A 95 12.64 3.82 -13.15
C LEU A 95 12.10 4.28 -14.51
N ASN A 96 11.85 5.59 -14.68
CA ASN A 96 11.27 6.19 -15.89
C ASN A 96 9.95 5.54 -16.31
N LYS A 97 9.11 5.19 -15.33
CA LYS A 97 7.77 4.65 -15.54
C LYS A 97 6.72 5.76 -15.42
N GLU A 98 5.62 5.59 -16.14
CA GLU A 98 4.41 6.39 -15.93
C GLU A 98 3.81 6.02 -14.58
N VAL A 99 3.46 7.03 -13.78
CA VAL A 99 2.96 6.84 -12.42
C VAL A 99 1.51 7.29 -12.38
N ASP A 100 0.60 6.32 -12.31
CA ASP A 100 -0.81 6.54 -11.99
C ASP A 100 -0.98 6.30 -10.50
N ARG A 101 -0.98 7.38 -9.71
CA ARG A 101 -0.98 7.28 -8.23
C ARG A 101 -2.12 6.41 -7.70
N GLU A 102 -3.31 6.52 -8.29
CA GLU A 102 -4.49 5.82 -7.79
C GLU A 102 -4.41 4.32 -8.11
N LYS A 103 -4.03 3.98 -9.35
CA LYS A 103 -3.90 2.59 -9.79
C LYS A 103 -2.69 1.91 -9.16
N ASP A 104 -1.55 2.58 -9.18
CA ASP A 104 -0.26 2.04 -8.73
C ASP A 104 -0.31 1.66 -7.26
N ILE A 105 -0.86 2.52 -6.38
CA ILE A 105 -0.87 2.20 -4.94
C ILE A 105 -1.73 0.97 -4.63
N LYS A 106 -2.83 0.76 -5.36
CA LYS A 106 -3.70 -0.42 -5.22
C LYS A 106 -2.95 -1.69 -5.60
N LEU A 107 -2.26 -1.67 -6.75
CA LEU A 107 -1.50 -2.81 -7.25
C LEU A 107 -0.25 -3.10 -6.39
N ILE A 108 0.45 -2.05 -5.95
CA ILE A 108 1.59 -2.17 -5.04
C ILE A 108 1.15 -2.76 -3.69
N LEU A 109 0.02 -2.34 -3.13
CA LEU A 109 -0.53 -2.92 -1.90
C LEU A 109 -0.99 -4.37 -2.11
N ALA A 110 -1.54 -4.71 -3.28
CA ALA A 110 -1.87 -6.10 -3.62
C ALA A 110 -0.60 -6.97 -3.72
N CYS A 111 0.47 -6.47 -4.35
CA CYS A 111 1.77 -7.14 -4.38
C CYS A 111 2.38 -7.26 -2.97
N TRP A 112 2.30 -6.19 -2.18
CA TRP A 112 2.87 -6.17 -0.83
C TRP A 112 2.13 -7.12 0.13
N SER A 113 0.80 -7.21 0.04
CA SER A 113 0.01 -8.13 0.85
C SER A 113 0.17 -9.59 0.43
N GLY A 114 0.53 -9.85 -0.83
CA GLY A 114 0.64 -11.19 -1.43
C GLY A 114 -0.60 -11.61 -2.21
N ALA A 115 -1.64 -10.78 -2.26
CA ALA A 115 -2.82 -10.98 -3.12
C ALA A 115 -2.44 -11.05 -4.61
N ALA A 116 -1.37 -10.35 -4.99
CA ALA A 116 -0.85 -10.35 -6.34
C ALA A 116 0.67 -10.56 -6.36
N SER A 117 1.20 -10.94 -7.52
CA SER A 117 2.62 -11.06 -7.80
C SER A 117 2.96 -10.30 -9.06
N ALA A 118 3.99 -9.45 -8.99
CA ALA A 118 4.55 -8.82 -10.17
C ALA A 118 5.37 -9.85 -10.95
N VAL A 119 5.06 -10.03 -12.23
CA VAL A 119 5.70 -11.03 -13.11
C VAL A 119 6.05 -10.42 -14.47
N PRO A 120 7.11 -10.90 -15.14
CA PRO A 120 7.53 -10.35 -16.43
C PRO A 120 6.52 -10.62 -17.54
N ALA A 121 5.77 -11.72 -17.45
CA ALA A 121 4.71 -12.08 -18.38
C ALA A 121 3.59 -12.82 -17.64
N VAL A 122 2.36 -12.72 -18.12
CA VAL A 122 1.21 -13.45 -17.56
C VAL A 122 1.31 -14.92 -17.98
N THR A 123 1.34 -15.81 -16.98
CA THR A 123 1.26 -17.25 -17.16
C THR A 123 -0.08 -17.63 -17.77
N ALA A 124 -0.08 -18.47 -18.81
CA ALA A 124 -1.31 -18.94 -19.44
C ALA A 124 -2.28 -19.55 -18.40
N GLY A 125 -3.54 -19.12 -18.42
CA GLY A 125 -4.57 -19.56 -17.48
C GLY A 125 -4.67 -18.75 -16.19
N LYS A 126 -3.81 -17.74 -15.97
CA LYS A 126 -3.95 -16.79 -14.87
C LYS A 126 -4.47 -15.43 -15.33
N ILE A 127 -5.18 -14.72 -14.45
CA ILE A 127 -5.60 -13.34 -14.67
C ILE A 127 -4.41 -12.44 -14.37
N GLY A 128 -3.89 -11.79 -15.41
CA GLY A 128 -2.82 -10.81 -15.30
C GLY A 128 -3.23 -9.45 -15.85
N ILE A 129 -2.84 -8.40 -15.13
CA ILE A 129 -3.03 -7.01 -15.57
C ILE A 129 -1.71 -6.54 -16.13
N LYS A 130 -1.69 -6.15 -17.41
CA LYS A 130 -0.56 -5.43 -17.96
C LYS A 130 -0.51 -4.04 -17.32
N VAL A 131 0.56 -3.78 -16.60
CA VAL A 131 0.79 -2.56 -15.83
C VAL A 131 1.22 -1.41 -16.76
N PHE A 132 1.99 -1.73 -17.80
CA PHE A 132 2.55 -0.76 -18.76
C PHE A 132 2.08 -1.05 -20.20
N GLY A 133 1.48 -0.06 -20.84
CA GLY A 133 0.94 -0.16 -22.22
C GLY A 133 -0.55 -0.49 -22.27
N LYS A 134 -1.22 -0.05 -23.35
CA LYS A 134 -2.65 -0.31 -23.61
C LYS A 134 -2.99 -1.77 -23.31
N ALA A 135 -4.04 -1.97 -22.49
CA ALA A 135 -4.51 -3.28 -22.09
C ALA A 135 -4.63 -4.20 -23.30
N VAL A 136 -3.75 -5.20 -23.38
CA VAL A 136 -3.92 -6.27 -24.36
C VAL A 136 -4.92 -7.20 -23.73
N ALA A 137 -6.16 -7.12 -24.21
CA ALA A 137 -7.13 -8.17 -24.01
C ALA A 137 -6.48 -9.49 -24.46
N GLY A 138 -6.05 -10.31 -23.49
CA GLY A 138 -5.98 -11.75 -23.72
C GLY A 138 -7.37 -12.24 -24.14
N PRO A 139 -7.50 -13.47 -24.66
CA PRO A 139 -8.70 -13.96 -25.34
C PRO A 139 -9.89 -14.11 -24.39
N MET A 140 -10.49 -12.98 -24.00
CA MET A 140 -11.88 -12.80 -23.60
C MET A 140 -12.54 -12.00 -24.72
N ALA A 141 -12.60 -12.61 -25.90
CA ALA A 141 -13.53 -12.22 -26.94
C ALA A 141 -14.93 -12.61 -26.45
N GLY A 142 -15.71 -11.67 -25.94
CA GLY A 142 -17.12 -11.97 -25.69
C GLY A 142 -17.96 -11.02 -24.84
N MET A 143 -17.39 -10.10 -24.06
CA MET A 143 -18.23 -9.17 -23.29
C MET A 143 -17.97 -7.72 -23.66
N THR A 144 -18.98 -7.20 -24.33
CA THR A 144 -19.12 -5.91 -24.97
C THR A 144 -19.11 -4.78 -23.95
N VAL A 145 -18.18 -3.86 -24.18
CA VAL A 145 -18.10 -2.48 -23.71
C VAL A 145 -19.46 -1.81 -23.69
N ASN A 146 -19.88 -1.26 -22.54
CA ASN A 146 -20.80 -0.13 -22.51
C ASN A 146 -20.85 0.55 -21.12
N VAL A 147 -20.49 1.85 -21.14
CA VAL A 147 -20.84 2.92 -20.18
C VAL A 147 -19.91 3.15 -18.97
N VAL A 148 -18.84 3.92 -19.22
CA VAL A 148 -18.51 5.23 -18.62
C VAL A 148 -18.94 5.50 -17.16
N ALA A 149 -17.93 5.42 -16.28
CA ALA A 149 -17.49 6.38 -15.25
C ALA A 149 -18.49 6.98 -14.22
N LYS A 150 -18.20 6.73 -12.93
CA LYS A 150 -18.31 7.75 -11.86
C LYS A 150 -17.56 7.35 -10.57
N ALA A 151 -16.69 8.25 -10.09
CA ALA A 151 -16.21 8.44 -8.71
C ALA A 151 -14.83 7.83 -8.29
N ALA A 152 -13.76 8.49 -8.74
CA ALA A 152 -12.35 8.17 -8.49
C ALA A 152 -11.86 8.16 -7.02
N PHE A 153 -12.59 8.63 -6.01
CA PHE A 153 -12.23 8.37 -4.60
C PHE A 153 -13.45 8.16 -3.68
N LYS A 154 -14.62 7.86 -4.27
CA LYS A 154 -15.84 7.46 -3.53
C LYS A 154 -16.21 5.98 -3.76
N GLY A 155 -15.41 5.24 -4.53
CA GLY A 155 -15.64 3.83 -4.91
C GLY A 155 -14.58 2.83 -4.44
N GLY A 156 -13.60 3.24 -3.61
CA GLY A 156 -12.44 2.42 -3.22
C GLY A 156 -12.70 1.27 -2.24
N SER A 157 -13.94 0.79 -2.06
CA SER A 157 -14.26 -0.16 -1.01
C SER A 157 -13.87 -1.59 -1.33
N LYS A 158 -13.96 -2.07 -2.59
CA LYS A 158 -13.86 -3.53 -2.86
C LYS A 158 -12.44 -4.10 -2.81
N ILE A 159 -11.47 -3.54 -3.54
CA ILE A 159 -10.08 -4.07 -3.50
C ILE A 159 -9.52 -3.88 -2.10
N LEU A 160 -9.63 -2.67 -1.54
CA LEU A 160 -9.09 -2.41 -0.21
C LEU A 160 -9.78 -3.30 0.82
N SER A 161 -11.10 -3.50 0.79
CA SER A 161 -11.76 -4.43 1.74
C SER A 161 -11.39 -5.90 1.53
N LYS A 162 -11.05 -6.33 0.30
CA LYS A 162 -10.56 -7.69 0.03
C LYS A 162 -9.10 -7.88 0.47
N VAL A 163 -8.28 -6.84 0.31
CA VAL A 163 -6.86 -6.86 0.65
C VAL A 163 -6.63 -6.52 2.14
N LEU A 164 -7.56 -5.81 2.78
CA LEU A 164 -7.47 -5.40 4.19
C LEU A 164 -7.35 -6.60 5.15
N PRO A 165 -8.11 -7.71 5.01
CA PRO A 165 -7.87 -8.93 5.77
C PRO A 165 -6.45 -9.48 5.62
N GLN A 166 -5.86 -9.42 4.43
CA GLN A 166 -4.48 -9.87 4.19
C GLN A 166 -3.46 -8.89 4.77
N ILE A 167 -3.70 -7.59 4.67
CA ILE A 167 -2.85 -6.56 5.30
C ILE A 167 -2.88 -6.73 6.82
N THR A 168 -4.08 -6.78 7.39
CA THR A 168 -4.28 -6.94 8.83
C THR A 168 -3.73 -8.27 9.33
N SER A 169 -3.90 -9.38 8.60
CA SER A 169 -3.31 -10.67 8.97
C SER A 169 -1.78 -10.67 8.85
N LYS A 170 -1.22 -9.99 7.84
CA LYS A 170 0.23 -9.84 7.68
C LYS A 170 0.82 -8.97 8.79
N MET A 171 0.14 -7.89 9.17
CA MET A 171 0.52 -7.06 10.32
C MET A 171 0.37 -7.81 11.64
N ALA A 172 -0.77 -8.48 11.85
CA ALA A 172 -1.03 -9.29 13.04
C ALA A 172 -0.04 -10.44 13.18
N GLY A 173 0.32 -11.12 12.08
CA GLY A 173 1.33 -12.17 12.08
C GLY A 173 2.73 -11.65 12.43
N GLN A 174 3.10 -10.46 11.97
CA GLN A 174 4.36 -9.81 12.36
C GLN A 174 4.35 -9.35 13.83
N MET A 175 3.21 -8.89 14.33
CA MET A 175 3.02 -8.51 15.73
C MET A 175 2.92 -9.74 16.66
N ALA A 176 2.33 -10.84 16.23
CA ALA A 176 2.22 -12.06 17.04
C ALA A 176 3.51 -12.87 17.02
N GLY A 177 4.13 -13.05 15.84
CA GLY A 177 5.29 -13.93 15.63
C GLY A 177 6.61 -13.42 16.19
N LYS A 178 6.72 -12.13 16.55
CA LYS A 178 7.95 -11.53 17.10
C LYS A 178 7.91 -11.28 18.62
N GLY A 179 6.96 -11.86 19.35
CA GLY A 179 6.95 -11.79 20.82
C GLY A 179 6.57 -10.42 21.39
N PHE A 180 5.70 -9.67 20.71
CA PHE A 180 5.22 -8.36 21.18
C PHE A 180 4.30 -8.42 22.42
N SER A 181 4.05 -9.60 23.00
CA SER A 181 3.11 -9.77 24.11
C SER A 181 3.63 -9.30 25.48
N MET A 182 4.87 -8.83 25.60
CA MET A 182 5.40 -8.30 26.86
C MET A 182 6.42 -7.17 26.63
N PHE A 183 5.98 -5.96 26.24
CA PHE A 183 6.90 -4.82 26.15
C PHE A 183 6.48 -3.60 26.99
N VAL A 184 7.41 -3.28 27.88
CA VAL A 184 7.49 -2.18 28.83
C VAL A 184 7.44 -0.81 28.10
N PRO A 185 6.79 0.22 28.67
CA PRO A 185 6.65 1.56 28.07
C PRO A 185 7.95 2.21 27.55
N LEU A 186 9.11 1.83 28.07
CA LEU A 186 10.42 2.39 27.65
C LEU A 186 10.90 1.92 26.26
N LEU A 187 10.35 0.82 25.73
CA LEU A 187 10.81 0.24 24.47
C LEU A 187 9.82 0.46 23.30
N GLY A 188 8.74 1.21 23.54
CA GLY A 188 7.70 1.49 22.54
C GLY A 188 8.24 2.20 21.29
N GLY A 189 9.15 3.16 21.45
CA GLY A 189 9.77 3.88 20.33
C GLY A 189 10.59 2.96 19.41
N ALA A 190 11.43 2.08 19.97
CA ALA A 190 12.26 1.17 19.19
C ALA A 190 11.41 0.13 18.42
N VAL A 191 10.38 -0.39 19.09
CA VAL A 191 9.38 -1.29 18.49
C VAL A 191 8.67 -0.61 17.32
N SER A 192 8.12 0.59 17.55
CA SER A 192 7.38 1.34 16.54
C SER A 192 8.28 1.68 15.34
N ALA A 193 9.51 2.14 15.60
CA ALA A 193 10.53 2.37 14.58
C ALA A 193 10.81 1.10 13.76
N GLY A 194 10.91 -0.07 14.40
CA GLY A 194 11.12 -1.35 13.75
C GLY A 194 9.95 -1.77 12.85
N VAL A 195 8.70 -1.59 13.30
CA VAL A 195 7.50 -1.85 12.48
C VAL A 195 7.46 -0.89 11.29
N SER A 196 7.67 0.41 11.52
CA SER A 196 7.71 1.43 10.46
C SER A 196 8.81 1.17 9.44
N TYR A 197 10.00 0.76 9.88
CA TYR A 197 11.08 0.32 9.01
C TYR A 197 10.64 -0.87 8.14
N TRP A 198 10.09 -1.92 8.76
CA TRP A 198 9.72 -3.15 8.06
C TRP A 198 8.61 -2.91 7.03
N VAL A 199 7.55 -2.19 7.40
CA VAL A 199 6.45 -1.85 6.50
C VAL A 199 6.97 -1.04 5.31
N ALA A 200 7.69 0.06 5.58
CA ALA A 200 8.17 0.94 4.51
C ALA A 200 9.15 0.22 3.59
N SER A 201 10.11 -0.52 4.13
CA SER A 201 11.07 -1.28 3.33
C SER A 201 10.35 -2.34 2.47
N SER A 202 9.42 -3.08 3.05
CA SER A 202 8.69 -4.13 2.34
C SER A 202 7.78 -3.55 1.25
N LEU A 203 7.11 -2.42 1.53
CA LEU A 203 6.25 -1.74 0.56
C LEU A 203 7.06 -1.18 -0.62
N MET A 204 8.22 -0.58 -0.34
CA MET A 204 9.12 -0.10 -1.39
C MET A 204 9.73 -1.21 -2.24
N ASN A 205 9.98 -2.39 -1.65
CA ASN A 205 10.41 -3.56 -2.42
C ASN A 205 9.28 -4.07 -3.34
N ALA A 206 8.04 -4.12 -2.83
CA ALA A 206 6.88 -4.47 -3.65
C ALA A 206 6.65 -3.47 -4.79
N ALA A 207 6.86 -2.17 -4.52
CA ALA A 207 6.78 -1.12 -5.54
C ALA A 207 7.89 -1.25 -6.60
N GLU A 208 9.13 -1.52 -6.19
CA GLU A 208 10.21 -1.78 -7.15
C GLU A 208 9.88 -2.97 -8.05
N LEU A 209 9.44 -4.10 -7.48
CA LEU A 209 9.02 -5.26 -8.26
C LEU A 209 7.86 -4.93 -9.20
N TYR A 210 6.87 -4.17 -8.73
CA TYR A 210 5.76 -3.69 -9.56
C TYR A 210 6.24 -2.87 -10.76
N TYR A 211 7.12 -1.90 -10.56
CA TYR A 211 7.62 -1.03 -11.64
C TYR A 211 8.64 -1.73 -12.56
N GLN A 212 9.35 -2.75 -12.08
CA GLN A 212 10.30 -3.54 -12.88
C GLN A 212 9.61 -4.55 -13.80
N ASN A 213 8.39 -4.99 -13.47
CA ASN A 213 7.67 -6.00 -14.21
C ASN A 213 6.57 -5.38 -15.10
N GLU A 214 6.22 -6.06 -16.19
CA GLU A 214 5.16 -5.59 -17.09
C GLU A 214 3.77 -5.98 -16.64
N CYS A 215 3.65 -7.04 -15.85
CA CYS A 215 2.38 -7.65 -15.51
C CYS A 215 2.25 -7.88 -13.99
N VAL A 216 1.00 -7.84 -13.51
CA VAL A 216 0.63 -8.23 -12.15
C VAL A 216 -0.36 -9.37 -12.25
N GLU A 217 0.03 -10.54 -11.75
CA GLU A 217 -0.82 -11.74 -11.63
C GLU A 217 -1.52 -11.76 -10.28
N PHE A 218 -2.82 -12.02 -10.26
CA PHE A 218 -3.56 -12.24 -9.01
C PHE A 218 -3.47 -13.70 -8.59
N ASN A 219 -3.05 -13.94 -7.35
CA ASN A 219 -2.94 -15.29 -6.79
C ASN A 219 -4.29 -15.78 -6.24
N ASP A 220 -5.21 -14.86 -5.98
CA ASP A 220 -6.53 -15.15 -5.43
C ASP A 220 -7.60 -15.13 -6.53
N SER A 221 -8.21 -16.28 -6.78
CA SER A 221 -9.28 -16.44 -7.78
C SER A 221 -10.54 -15.64 -7.44
N SER A 222 -10.69 -15.14 -6.21
CA SER A 222 -11.82 -14.30 -5.79
C SER A 222 -11.67 -12.83 -6.18
N ILE A 223 -10.48 -12.42 -6.65
CA ILE A 223 -10.21 -11.07 -7.15
C ILE A 223 -10.35 -11.09 -8.67
N SER A 224 -11.44 -10.52 -9.17
CA SER A 224 -11.65 -10.37 -10.61
C SER A 224 -10.90 -9.15 -11.15
N PHE A 225 -10.57 -9.15 -12.44
CA PHE A 225 -10.03 -7.97 -13.12
C PHE A 225 -10.95 -6.74 -12.94
N ALA A 226 -12.26 -6.95 -12.99
CA ALA A 226 -13.27 -5.91 -12.80
C ALA A 226 -13.17 -5.27 -11.40
N ASP A 227 -12.85 -6.06 -10.37
CA ASP A 227 -12.62 -5.53 -9.03
C ASP A 227 -11.43 -4.58 -8.99
N VAL A 228 -10.37 -4.86 -9.76
CA VAL A 228 -9.09 -4.12 -9.71
C VAL A 228 -9.13 -2.84 -10.54
N VAL A 229 -9.71 -2.94 -11.73
CA VAL A 229 -9.74 -1.83 -12.70
C VAL A 229 -11.00 -0.98 -12.55
N GLY A 230 -11.99 -1.45 -11.78
CA GLY A 230 -13.22 -0.71 -11.52
C GLY A 230 -14.21 -0.79 -12.68
N GLU A 231 -14.33 -1.97 -13.32
CA GLU A 231 -15.20 -2.34 -14.45
C GLU A 231 -14.64 -2.07 -15.88
N PRO A 232 -15.13 -2.81 -16.91
CA PRO A 232 -14.37 -3.21 -18.10
C PRO A 232 -14.34 -2.13 -19.19
N LEU A 233 -13.40 -2.28 -20.14
CA LEU A 233 -13.28 -1.42 -21.33
C LEU A 233 -14.61 -1.18 -22.01
#